data_AF-A0A9W6KWW7-F1
#
_entry.id   AF-A0A9W6KWW7-F1
#
_cell.length_a   1.000
_cell.length_b   1.000
_cell.length_c   1.000
_cell.angle_alpha   90.00
_cell.angle_beta   90.00
_cell.angle_gamma   90.00
#
_symmetry.space_group_name_H-M   'P 1'
#
loop_
_entity.id
_entity.type
_entity.pdbx_description
1 polymer ?
#
loop_
_entity_poly.entity_id
_entity_poly.type
_entity_poly.pdbx_seq_one_letter_code
_entity_poly.pdbx_strand_id
1 'polypeptide(L)'
;MRHSDGGGMALPARAARLLTAAPANLEPPVGWRVKRCRRYGRSVRIGQLAARTGVRVRTIRFYEQAGLLPAPERTPGGLREYDEEAVTRLRFTRSAQSLGLSLAQIAEVLRVRDQQGPPCEHVTELIENHIETVEAKIGDLVALRDDLRARVPQGARPDPGRCRGGQVCYLIEDPSEAHAE
;
A
#
# COMPACT_ATOMS: atom_id res chain seq x y z
N MET A 1 -51.01 -48.20 -39.00
CA MET A 1 -51.91 -47.93 -37.87
C MET A 1 -51.89 -46.43 -37.57
N ARG A 2 -53.05 -45.77 -37.73
CA ARG A 2 -53.61 -44.61 -36.98
C ARG A 2 -52.61 -43.50 -36.54
N HIS A 3 -52.62 -42.33 -37.18
CA HIS A 3 -53.52 -41.16 -36.99
C HIS A 3 -53.04 -40.14 -35.94
N SER A 4 -53.45 -38.88 -36.19
CA SER A 4 -53.42 -37.67 -35.34
C SER A 4 -52.13 -36.84 -35.50
N ASP A 5 -52.10 -35.69 -36.18
CA ASP A 5 -53.03 -34.56 -36.28
C ASP A 5 -53.50 -33.99 -34.92
N GLY A 6 -53.18 -32.71 -34.72
CA GLY A 6 -53.50 -31.87 -33.56
C GLY A 6 -52.41 -30.81 -33.40
N GLY A 7 -52.50 -29.62 -34.01
CA GLY A 7 -53.63 -28.70 -33.91
C GLY A 7 -53.40 -27.83 -32.68
N GLY A 8 -52.83 -26.64 -32.89
CA GLY A 8 -52.33 -25.77 -31.84
C GLY A 8 -53.40 -25.16 -30.94
N MET A 9 -52.94 -24.51 -29.87
CA MET A 9 -53.70 -23.43 -29.27
C MET A 9 -52.76 -22.31 -28.84
N ALA A 10 -53.11 -21.13 -29.34
CA ALA A 10 -52.45 -19.87 -29.11
C ALA A 10 -52.47 -19.46 -27.63
N LEU A 11 -51.36 -18.90 -27.16
CA LEU A 11 -51.31 -18.13 -25.93
C LEU A 11 -51.79 -16.71 -26.22
N PRO A 12 -52.80 -16.18 -25.49
CA PRO A 12 -53.20 -14.80 -25.64
C PRO A 12 -52.26 -13.83 -24.92
N ALA A 13 -52.34 -12.63 -25.46
CA ALA A 13 -51.66 -11.39 -25.12
C ALA A 13 -51.63 -10.98 -23.63
N ARG A 14 -50.52 -10.33 -23.29
CA ARG A 14 -50.44 -9.13 -22.43
C ARG A 14 -50.85 -9.28 -20.96
N ALA A 15 -49.83 -9.47 -20.12
CA ALA A 15 -49.78 -8.84 -18.81
C ALA A 15 -48.51 -7.99 -18.73
N ALA A 16 -48.63 -6.73 -19.15
CA ALA A 16 -47.69 -5.70 -18.76
C ALA A 16 -47.93 -5.38 -17.27
N ARG A 17 -46.93 -5.60 -16.42
CA ARG A 17 -46.78 -4.89 -15.14
C ARG A 17 -45.29 -4.78 -14.82
N LEU A 18 -44.71 -3.69 -15.33
CA LEU A 18 -43.81 -2.80 -14.62
C LEU A 18 -42.99 -3.46 -13.49
N LEU A 19 -41.75 -3.82 -13.78
CA LEU A 19 -40.67 -3.77 -12.79
C LEU A 19 -40.38 -2.28 -12.52
N THR A 20 -41.23 -1.64 -11.73
CA THR A 20 -40.92 -0.33 -11.14
C THR A 20 -39.89 -0.53 -10.04
N ALA A 21 -38.75 0.14 -10.25
CA ALA A 21 -37.73 0.60 -9.30
C ALA A 21 -38.00 0.37 -7.80
N ALA A 22 -36.96 -0.09 -7.11
CA ALA A 22 -36.84 0.03 -5.66
C ALA A 22 -37.15 1.49 -5.24
N PRO A 23 -37.99 1.73 -4.21
CA PRO A 23 -38.26 3.09 -3.78
C PRO A 23 -36.98 3.68 -3.18
N ALA A 24 -36.49 4.76 -3.79
CA ALA A 24 -35.34 5.55 -3.35
C ALA A 24 -35.63 6.42 -2.12
N ASN A 25 -36.70 6.15 -1.35
CA ASN A 25 -37.03 6.96 -0.19
C ASN A 25 -37.73 6.13 0.90
N LEU A 26 -36.92 5.42 1.69
CA LEU A 26 -37.29 4.98 3.03
C LEU A 26 -36.72 6.00 4.02
N GLU A 27 -37.36 7.17 4.09
CA GLU A 27 -37.13 8.08 5.21
C GLU A 27 -37.66 7.41 6.49
N PRO A 28 -36.80 7.19 7.50
CA PRO A 28 -37.27 6.65 8.77
C PRO A 28 -38.20 7.68 9.44
N PRO A 29 -39.32 7.25 10.05
CA PRO A 29 -40.28 8.18 10.65
C PRO A 29 -39.64 9.05 11.74
N VAL A 30 -40.08 10.31 11.79
CA VAL A 30 -39.63 11.32 12.75
C VAL A 30 -39.79 10.83 14.19
N GLY A 31 -38.70 10.87 14.96
CA GLY A 31 -38.63 10.36 16.34
C GLY A 31 -37.77 9.11 16.51
N TRP A 32 -37.33 8.49 15.42
CA TRP A 32 -36.35 7.40 15.48
C TRP A 32 -34.95 7.98 15.67
N ARG A 33 -34.44 7.89 16.92
CA ARG A 33 -33.00 7.98 17.16
C ARG A 33 -32.40 6.70 16.58
N VAL A 34 -32.02 6.74 15.31
CA VAL A 34 -31.20 5.68 14.71
C VAL A 34 -29.88 5.72 15.48
N LYS A 35 -29.76 4.94 16.56
CA LYS A 35 -28.44 4.52 17.04
C LYS A 35 -27.85 3.86 15.82
N ARG A 36 -26.85 4.51 15.17
CA ARG A 36 -26.14 3.96 14.02
C ARG A 36 -26.02 2.47 14.25
N CYS A 37 -26.79 1.67 13.52
CA CYS A 37 -26.65 0.23 13.55
C CYS A 37 -25.20 0.02 13.15
N ARG A 38 -24.37 -0.30 14.15
CA ARG A 38 -22.98 -0.64 13.97
C ARG A 38 -23.04 -1.76 12.94
N ARG A 39 -22.68 -1.41 11.69
CA ARG A 39 -22.59 -2.34 10.57
C ARG A 39 -21.91 -3.58 11.19
N TYR A 40 -22.51 -4.76 11.10
CA TYR A 40 -21.95 -6.02 11.61
C TYR A 40 -20.66 -6.34 10.85
N GLY A 41 -19.66 -5.48 10.97
CA GLY A 41 -18.29 -5.68 10.55
C GLY A 41 -17.70 -6.61 11.58
N ARG A 42 -17.20 -7.75 11.11
CA ARG A 42 -16.52 -8.73 11.95
C ARG A 42 -15.41 -8.00 12.69
N SER A 43 -15.53 -7.87 14.01
CA SER A 43 -14.44 -7.32 14.80
C SER A 43 -13.31 -8.35 14.87
N VAL A 44 -12.09 -7.88 14.70
CA VAL A 44 -10.88 -8.67 14.60
C VAL A 44 -10.01 -8.32 15.80
N ARG A 45 -9.61 -9.32 16.58
CA ARG A 45 -8.66 -9.12 17.67
C ARG A 45 -7.27 -8.83 17.14
N ILE A 46 -6.45 -8.09 17.88
CA ILE A 46 -5.08 -7.72 17.46
C ILE A 46 -4.22 -8.91 16.98
N GLY A 47 -4.36 -10.08 17.61
CA GLY A 47 -3.64 -11.29 17.21
C GLY A 47 -4.12 -11.86 15.86
N GLN A 48 -5.42 -11.83 15.61
CA GLN A 48 -5.98 -12.20 14.31
C GLN A 48 -5.63 -11.17 13.24
N LEU A 49 -5.64 -9.88 13.59
CA LEU A 49 -5.22 -8.80 12.69
C LEU A 49 -3.76 -9.00 12.25
N ALA A 50 -2.87 -9.32 13.19
CA ALA A 50 -1.49 -9.65 12.92
C ALA A 50 -1.36 -10.84 11.96
N ALA A 51 -2.08 -11.93 12.23
CA ALA A 51 -2.07 -13.12 11.37
C ALA A 51 -2.58 -12.81 9.94
N ARG A 52 -3.65 -12.02 9.81
CA ARG A 52 -4.27 -11.69 8.51
C ARG A 52 -3.50 -10.71 7.64
N THR A 53 -2.66 -9.87 8.27
CA THR A 53 -1.89 -8.82 7.59
C THR A 53 -0.42 -9.16 7.47
N GLY A 54 0.06 -10.17 8.21
CA GLY A 54 1.47 -10.51 8.34
C GLY A 54 2.28 -9.46 9.13
N VAL A 55 1.60 -8.51 9.79
CA VAL A 55 2.24 -7.46 10.58
C VAL A 55 2.34 -7.92 12.03
N ARG A 56 3.53 -7.80 12.64
CA ARG A 56 3.72 -8.17 14.05
C ARG A 56 2.84 -7.29 14.94
N VAL A 57 2.32 -7.85 16.04
CA VAL A 57 1.50 -7.12 17.02
C VAL A 57 2.18 -5.85 17.53
N ARG A 58 3.50 -5.89 17.78
CA ARG A 58 4.28 -4.70 18.18
C ARG A 58 4.24 -3.61 17.12
N THR A 59 4.32 -3.97 15.84
CA THR A 59 4.26 -3.06 14.72
C THR A 59 2.86 -2.47 14.54
N ILE A 60 1.80 -3.27 14.76
CA ILE A 60 0.41 -2.75 14.75
C ILE A 60 0.24 -1.65 15.82
N ARG A 61 0.72 -1.90 17.04
CA ARG A 61 0.70 -0.89 18.12
C ARG A 61 1.48 0.37 17.78
N PHE A 62 2.62 0.19 17.10
CA PHE A 62 3.41 1.32 16.62
C PHE A 62 2.67 2.11 15.53
N TYR A 63 1.96 1.44 14.62
CA TYR A 63 1.13 2.11 13.61
C TYR A 63 -0.08 2.82 14.20
N GLU A 64 -0.67 2.32 15.28
CA GLU A 64 -1.65 3.08 16.08
C GLU A 64 -1.06 4.38 16.62
N GLN A 65 0.12 4.31 17.24
CA GLN A 65 0.80 5.49 17.79
C GLN A 65 1.20 6.50 16.71
N ALA A 66 1.54 6.01 15.52
CA ALA A 66 1.85 6.84 14.35
C ALA A 66 0.60 7.40 13.64
N GLY A 67 -0.61 7.14 14.14
CA GLY A 67 -1.86 7.65 13.55
C GLY A 67 -2.30 6.95 12.26
N LEU A 68 -1.67 5.83 11.91
CA LEU A 68 -1.96 5.06 10.69
C LEU A 68 -3.18 4.15 10.83
N LEU A 69 -3.69 3.96 12.04
CA LEU A 69 -4.88 3.19 12.31
C LEU A 69 -5.83 4.00 13.20
N PRO A 70 -7.17 3.87 13.01
CA PRO A 70 -8.11 4.43 13.95
C PRO A 70 -7.91 3.81 15.33
N ALA A 71 -8.24 4.60 16.37
CA ALA A 71 -8.16 4.11 17.74
C ALA A 71 -9.01 2.84 17.90
N PRO A 72 -8.45 1.71 18.37
CA PRO A 72 -9.19 0.47 18.47
C PRO A 72 -10.29 0.59 19.50
N GLU A 73 -11.42 -0.04 19.20
CA GLU A 73 -12.45 -0.21 20.20
C GLU A 73 -11.98 -1.19 21.27
N ARG A 74 -12.50 -1.05 22.48
CA ARG A 74 -12.22 -1.98 23.57
C ARG A 74 -13.46 -2.83 23.84
N THR A 75 -13.25 -4.13 23.97
CA THR A 75 -14.29 -5.04 24.47
C THR A 75 -14.60 -4.75 25.93
N PRO A 76 -15.75 -5.23 26.46
CA PRO A 76 -16.02 -5.18 27.89
C PRO A 76 -14.93 -5.81 28.76
N GLY A 77 -14.18 -6.78 28.24
CA GLY A 77 -13.02 -7.40 28.89
C GLY A 77 -11.70 -6.64 28.71
N GLY A 78 -11.71 -5.44 28.13
CA GLY A 78 -10.53 -4.59 27.95
C GLY A 78 -9.61 -4.96 26.79
N LEU A 79 -10.01 -5.89 25.91
CA LEU A 79 -9.21 -6.28 24.74
C LEU A 79 -9.42 -5.32 23.57
N ARG A 80 -8.36 -5.04 22.80
CA ARG A 80 -8.43 -4.23 21.57
C ARG A 80 -9.09 -5.01 20.44
N GLU A 81 -10.07 -4.39 19.82
CA GLU A 81 -10.77 -4.86 18.63
C GLU A 81 -10.70 -3.83 17.51
N TYR A 82 -10.55 -4.35 16.29
CA TYR A 82 -10.47 -3.57 15.06
C TYR A 82 -11.56 -4.05 14.11
N ASP A 83 -11.96 -3.21 13.18
CA ASP A 83 -12.84 -3.61 12.09
C ASP A 83 -12.06 -4.16 10.88
N GLU A 84 -12.79 -4.52 9.83
CA GLU A 84 -12.21 -4.95 8.56
C GLU A 84 -11.49 -3.80 7.81
N GLU A 85 -11.81 -2.55 8.13
CA GLU A 85 -11.13 -1.41 7.53
C GLU A 85 -9.68 -1.33 7.99
N ALA A 86 -9.40 -1.64 9.27
CA ALA A 86 -8.04 -1.75 9.77
C ALA A 86 -7.19 -2.79 9.03
N VAL A 87 -7.79 -3.92 8.62
CA VAL A 87 -7.10 -4.95 7.80
C VAL A 87 -6.69 -4.35 6.45
N THR A 88 -7.61 -3.65 5.80
CA THR A 88 -7.37 -3.01 4.50
C THR A 88 -6.31 -1.92 4.60
N ARG A 89 -6.37 -1.10 5.66
CA ARG A 89 -5.42 -0.01 5.94
C ARG A 89 -4.01 -0.52 6.24
N LEU A 90 -3.89 -1.63 6.98
CA LEU A 90 -2.60 -2.28 7.22
C LEU A 90 -1.99 -2.87 5.95
N ARG A 91 -2.80 -3.49 5.09
CA ARG A 91 -2.32 -3.99 3.78
C ARG A 91 -1.83 -2.85 2.91
N PHE A 92 -2.60 -1.76 2.82
CA PHE A 92 -2.17 -0.55 2.12
C PHE A 92 -0.86 0.01 2.66
N THR A 93 -0.75 0.18 3.98
CA THR A 93 0.46 0.67 4.66
C THR A 93 1.68 -0.18 4.30
N ARG A 94 1.55 -1.50 4.34
CA ARG A 94 2.63 -2.42 3.98
C ARG A 94 3.05 -2.30 2.51
N SER A 95 2.08 -2.22 1.60
CA SER A 95 2.37 -2.04 0.18
C SER A 95 3.07 -0.70 -0.07
N ALA A 96 2.59 0.39 0.53
CA ALA A 96 3.20 1.71 0.40
C ALA A 96 4.64 1.75 0.96
N GLN A 97 4.90 1.10 2.10
CA GLN A 97 6.27 0.97 2.62
C GLN A 97 7.18 0.17 1.70
N SER A 98 6.66 -0.86 1.03
CA SER A 98 7.47 -1.63 0.07
C SER A 98 7.86 -0.82 -1.18
N LEU A 99 7.13 0.28 -1.44
CA LEU A 99 7.44 1.26 -2.49
C LEU A 99 8.36 2.39 -2.00
N GLY A 100 8.86 2.31 -0.76
CA GLY A 100 9.78 3.31 -0.20
C GLY A 100 9.11 4.55 0.42
N LEU A 101 7.77 4.58 0.50
CA LEU A 101 7.07 5.68 1.15
C LEU A 101 7.28 5.66 2.67
N SER A 102 7.57 6.83 3.23
CA SER A 102 7.70 7.03 4.66
C SER A 102 6.35 6.93 5.38
N LEU A 103 6.37 6.62 6.67
CA LEU A 103 5.14 6.55 7.47
C LEU A 103 4.37 7.88 7.50
N ALA A 104 5.07 9.01 7.45
CA ALA A 104 4.45 10.32 7.39
C ALA A 104 3.68 10.54 6.08
N GLN A 105 4.27 10.18 4.93
CA GLN A 105 3.59 10.24 3.63
C GLN A 105 2.39 9.29 3.58
N ILE A 106 2.52 8.09 4.14
CA ILE A 106 1.41 7.13 4.22
C ILE A 106 0.27 7.68 5.09
N ALA A 107 0.59 8.32 6.22
CA ALA A 107 -0.41 8.94 7.07
C ALA A 107 -1.18 10.05 6.33
N GLU A 108 -0.49 10.84 5.51
CA GLU A 108 -1.11 11.89 4.71
C GLU A 108 -2.06 11.33 3.64
N VAL A 109 -1.64 10.29 2.93
CA VAL A 109 -2.50 9.58 1.97
C VAL A 109 -3.77 9.03 2.64
N LEU A 110 -3.60 8.45 3.82
CA LEU A 110 -4.71 7.92 4.60
C LEU A 110 -5.64 9.03 5.11
N ARG A 111 -5.09 10.20 5.48
CA ARG A 111 -5.87 11.39 5.87
C ARG A 111 -6.74 11.90 4.73
N VAL A 112 -6.20 11.98 3.51
CA VAL A 112 -6.96 12.39 2.31
C VAL A 112 -8.12 11.42 2.06
N ARG A 113 -7.86 10.12 2.15
CA ARG A 113 -8.91 9.08 2.04
C ARG A 113 -9.99 9.23 3.11
N ASP A 114 -9.59 9.47 4.37
CA ASP A 114 -10.53 9.62 5.49
C ASP A 114 -11.44 10.85 5.32
N GLN A 115 -10.98 11.87 4.59
CA GLN A 115 -11.75 13.06 4.23
C GLN A 115 -12.65 12.88 2.98
N GLN A 116 -12.83 11.62 2.52
CA GLN A 116 -13.68 11.20 1.40
C GLN A 116 -13.20 11.66 0.00
N GLY A 117 -11.95 12.13 -0.13
CA GLY A 117 -11.32 12.37 -1.42
C GLY A 117 -10.61 11.11 -1.95
N PRO A 118 -10.62 10.84 -3.27
CA PRO A 118 -9.74 9.81 -3.83
C PRO A 118 -8.28 10.28 -3.68
N PRO A 119 -7.41 9.54 -2.98
CA PRO A 119 -6.04 9.98 -2.75
C PRO A 119 -5.12 9.75 -3.96
N CYS A 120 -5.68 9.33 -5.11
CA CYS A 120 -4.89 8.88 -6.26
C CYS A 120 -3.95 9.96 -6.79
N GLU A 121 -4.40 11.21 -6.90
CA GLU A 121 -3.56 12.32 -7.37
C GLU A 121 -2.37 12.55 -6.44
N HIS A 122 -2.63 12.64 -5.13
CA HIS A 122 -1.59 12.80 -4.12
C HIS A 122 -0.62 11.61 -4.09
N VAL A 123 -1.11 10.38 -4.26
CA VAL A 123 -0.26 9.18 -4.33
C VAL A 123 0.62 9.21 -5.58
N THR A 124 0.09 9.64 -6.73
CA THR A 124 0.85 9.78 -7.97
C THR A 124 2.01 10.74 -7.77
N GLU A 125 1.76 11.94 -7.23
CA GLU A 125 2.81 12.93 -6.94
C GLU A 125 3.90 12.35 -6.01
N LEU A 126 3.50 11.63 -4.96
CA LEU A 126 4.45 11.00 -4.04
C LEU A 126 5.32 9.94 -4.73
N ILE A 127 4.74 9.16 -5.65
CA ILE A 127 5.46 8.13 -6.39
C ILE A 127 6.43 8.78 -7.40
N GLU A 128 5.99 9.80 -8.13
CA GLU A 128 6.83 10.53 -9.09
C GLU A 128 8.05 11.15 -8.41
N ASN A 129 7.86 11.85 -7.28
CA ASN A 129 8.97 12.39 -6.48
C ASN A 129 9.91 11.28 -5.97
N HIS A 130 9.37 10.11 -5.63
CA HIS A 130 10.20 8.99 -5.20
C HIS A 130 10.99 8.38 -6.35
N ILE A 131 10.42 8.31 -7.55
CA ILE A 131 11.12 7.90 -8.77
C ILE A 131 12.32 8.81 -9.00
N GLU A 132 12.15 10.13 -8.98
CA GLU A 132 13.24 11.09 -9.14
C GLU A 132 14.36 10.89 -8.09
N THR A 133 13.97 10.67 -6.84
CA THR A 133 14.92 10.39 -5.75
C THR A 133 15.71 9.10 -6.00
N VAL A 134 15.02 8.04 -6.47
CA VAL A 134 15.65 6.75 -6.78
C VAL A 134 16.58 6.87 -7.97
N GLU A 135 16.17 7.58 -9.02
CA GLU A 135 16.98 7.81 -10.23
C GLU A 135 18.26 8.59 -9.91
N ALA A 136 18.17 9.65 -9.10
CA ALA A 136 19.34 10.38 -8.62
C ALA A 136 20.32 9.45 -7.87
N LYS A 137 19.78 8.61 -6.98
CA LYS A 137 20.60 7.65 -6.21
C LYS A 137 21.21 6.56 -7.09
N ILE A 138 20.51 6.13 -8.14
CA ILE A 138 21.08 5.23 -9.15
C ILE A 138 22.26 5.91 -9.84
N GLY A 139 22.14 7.20 -10.20
CA GLY A 139 23.24 7.99 -10.76
C GLY A 139 24.47 8.00 -9.85
N ASP A 140 24.29 8.34 -8.57
CA ASP A 140 25.37 8.35 -7.57
C ASP A 140 26.03 6.97 -7.41
N LEU A 141 25.21 5.91 -7.35
CA LEU A 141 25.71 4.54 -7.20
C LEU A 141 26.43 4.04 -8.46
N VAL A 142 26.02 4.50 -9.64
CA VAL A 142 26.70 4.21 -10.91
C VAL A 142 28.06 4.90 -10.96
N ALA A 143 28.13 6.19 -10.60
CA ALA A 143 29.38 6.93 -10.52
C ALA A 143 30.36 6.27 -9.54
N LEU A 144 29.91 5.99 -8.31
CA LEU A 144 30.72 5.31 -7.30
C LEU A 144 31.21 3.93 -7.79
N ARG A 145 30.34 3.15 -8.45
CA ARG A 145 30.73 1.85 -9.02
C ARG A 145 31.85 2.02 -10.05
N ASP A 146 31.78 3.05 -10.88
CA ASP A 146 32.75 3.28 -11.94
C ASP A 146 34.09 3.77 -11.36
N ASP A 147 34.07 4.64 -10.34
CA ASP A 147 35.26 5.01 -9.56
C ASP A 147 35.92 3.79 -8.91
N LEU A 148 35.12 2.91 -8.30
CA LEU A 148 35.62 1.67 -7.69
C LEU A 148 36.21 0.71 -8.73
N ARG A 149 35.63 0.65 -9.94
CA ARG A 149 36.14 -0.17 -11.04
C ARG A 149 37.44 0.37 -11.63
N ALA A 150 37.58 1.70 -11.72
CA ALA A 150 38.80 2.34 -12.21
C ALA A 150 39.99 2.08 -11.27
N ARG A 151 39.73 2.00 -9.96
CA ARG A 151 40.75 1.73 -8.95
C ARG A 151 41.26 0.29 -8.99
N VAL A 152 40.43 -0.69 -9.31
CA VAL A 152 40.83 -2.11 -9.28
C VAL A 152 41.38 -2.57 -10.63
N PRO A 153 42.62 -3.11 -10.69
CA PRO A 153 43.16 -3.66 -11.92
C PRO A 153 42.31 -4.83 -12.44
N GLN A 154 41.82 -4.72 -13.67
CA GLN A 154 40.99 -5.74 -14.29
C GLN A 154 41.88 -6.89 -14.82
N GLY A 155 41.66 -8.11 -14.33
CA GLY A 155 42.34 -9.30 -14.83
C GLY A 155 43.81 -9.47 -14.40
N ALA A 156 44.33 -8.63 -13.51
CA ALA A 156 45.68 -8.73 -12.97
C ALA A 156 45.69 -8.66 -11.44
N ARG A 157 46.68 -9.30 -10.81
CA ARG A 157 46.90 -9.15 -9.36
C ARG A 157 47.43 -7.73 -9.09
N PRO A 158 46.96 -7.03 -8.05
CA PRO A 158 47.55 -5.76 -7.62
C PRO A 158 49.03 -5.92 -7.34
N ASP A 159 49.86 -4.96 -7.79
CA ASP A 159 51.31 -4.97 -7.60
C ASP A 159 51.66 -4.21 -6.31
N PRO A 160 52.09 -4.89 -5.23
CA PRO A 160 52.48 -4.24 -3.97
C PRO A 160 53.67 -3.28 -4.15
N GLY A 161 54.47 -3.44 -5.21
CA GLY A 161 55.60 -2.57 -5.52
C GLY A 161 55.21 -1.13 -5.89
N ARG A 162 53.93 -0.87 -6.21
CA ARG A 162 53.43 0.50 -6.46
C ARG A 162 53.20 1.31 -5.16
N CYS A 163 53.13 0.65 -4.00
CA CYS A 163 53.06 1.36 -2.71
C CYS A 163 54.44 1.98 -2.39
N ARG A 164 54.53 3.31 -2.39
CA ARG A 164 55.74 4.06 -2.00
C ARG A 164 55.82 4.29 -0.49
N GLY A 165 56.98 4.67 0.03
CA GLY A 165 57.14 4.99 1.45
C GLY A 165 56.23 6.16 1.87
N GLY A 166 55.34 5.91 2.84
CA GLY A 166 54.40 6.90 3.38
C GLY A 166 52.93 6.75 2.94
N GLN A 167 52.63 5.90 1.96
CA GLN A 167 51.26 5.53 1.57
C GLN A 167 50.88 4.17 2.15
N VAL A 168 49.61 4.00 2.51
CA VAL A 168 49.05 2.72 2.98
C VAL A 168 48.70 1.85 1.78
N CYS A 169 48.06 2.41 0.75
CA CYS A 169 47.65 1.66 -0.44
C CYS A 169 47.37 2.56 -1.65
N TYR A 170 48.12 2.36 -2.73
CA TYR A 170 47.94 3.14 -3.97
C TYR A 170 46.54 3.00 -4.58
N LEU A 171 45.80 1.91 -4.37
CA LEU A 171 44.45 1.71 -4.94
C LEU A 171 43.39 2.65 -4.32
N ILE A 172 43.63 3.10 -3.09
CA ILE A 172 42.71 3.98 -2.36
C ILE A 172 43.22 5.42 -2.40
N GLU A 173 44.53 5.60 -2.32
CA GLU A 173 45.18 6.90 -2.12
C GLU A 173 45.66 7.55 -3.44
N ASP A 174 45.38 6.96 -4.61
CA ASP A 174 45.88 7.44 -5.90
C ASP A 174 45.45 8.92 -6.15
N PRO A 175 46.39 9.87 -6.18
CA PRO A 175 46.11 11.30 -6.37
C PRO A 175 45.97 11.70 -7.85
N SER A 176 46.06 10.73 -8.78
CA SER A 176 46.16 10.98 -10.22
C SER A 176 44.85 11.39 -10.90
N GLU A 177 43.70 11.33 -10.22
CA GLU A 177 42.42 11.88 -10.71
C GLU A 177 42.17 13.34 -10.30
N ALA A 178 43.03 13.94 -9.48
CA ALA A 178 42.85 15.31 -8.97
C ALA A 178 43.37 16.43 -9.90
N HIS A 179 43.92 16.09 -11.08
CA HIS A 179 44.51 17.06 -12.01
C HIS A 179 44.09 16.78 -13.46
N ALA A 180 42.82 17.01 -13.77
CA ALA A 180 42.33 17.13 -15.14
C ALA A 180 41.33 18.31 -15.24
N GLU A 181 41.83 19.52 -15.02
CA GLU A 181 41.24 20.78 -15.51
C GLU A 181 42.33 21.80 -15.83
#